data_AF-J3NPK3-F1
#
_entry.id   AF-J3NPK3-F1
#
_cell.length_a   1.000
_cell.length_b   1.000
_cell.length_c   1.000
_cell.angle_alpha   90.00
_cell.angle_beta   90.00
_cell.angle_gamma   90.00
#
_symmetry.space_group_name_H-M   'P 1'
#
loop_
_entity.id
_entity.type
_entity.pdbx_description
1 polymer ?
#
loop_
_entity_poly.entity_id
_entity_poly.type
_entity_poly.pdbx_seq_one_letter_code
_entity_poly.pdbx_strand_id
1 'polypeptide(L)'
;MPQSLDIQLRNESNSGDIFAYITGLALQRNSARVLLKSDGRGLYYPENPPKLLVPLAEDCAIPLGPPGNVVTVHIPQMAGGRIWFSSGGKLKFLLNPSPAGAALVEPSVLNPSDPNANIDFAFAELTLNNDQLFANISYVDFVPRLPIALALEEPGGGLQQVAGMASDGLEQVCAKLRAQAEKDKMPWDKLIVQKKGQPPLRALSPTHGRGVGARFDGYFEPLVEEVWRKYHCNHGGCSLKIDTQAAPGVLPGAIEGTNELVIGGEKFGKPTTADILGCNSGPFATGPSARRNAIIPRLAAAFSRGSIVDAEEHPSHPSTFYQQGPANHYSRIVHEVTLDGKGYGFAYDDVQPSGGDDQSGKVNAGNPKAFIVSVGGFAA
;
A
#
# COMPACT_ATOMS: atom_id res chain seq x y z
N MET A 1 -4.02 10.96 -23.02
CA MET A 1 -2.83 10.20 -22.57
C MET A 1 -2.16 9.49 -23.74
N PRO A 2 -0.81 9.36 -23.75
CA PRO A 2 -0.11 8.57 -24.74
C PRO A 2 -0.40 7.06 -24.57
N GLN A 3 -0.23 6.27 -25.64
CA GLN A 3 -0.40 4.80 -25.61
C GLN A 3 0.71 4.08 -24.83
N SER A 4 1.79 4.79 -24.55
CA SER A 4 3.00 4.33 -23.86
C SER A 4 3.69 5.53 -23.22
N LEU A 5 4.57 5.30 -22.25
CA LEU A 5 5.32 6.37 -21.57
C LEU A 5 6.78 5.94 -21.35
N ASP A 6 7.71 6.84 -21.66
CA ASP A 6 9.08 6.71 -21.20
C ASP A 6 9.16 7.24 -19.75
N ILE A 7 9.68 6.43 -18.83
CA ILE A 7 9.84 6.77 -17.41
C ILE A 7 11.32 6.62 -17.02
N GLN A 8 11.75 7.40 -16.03
CA GLN A 8 13.12 7.38 -15.53
C GLN A 8 13.20 6.59 -14.24
N LEU A 9 14.06 5.57 -14.20
CA LEU A 9 14.43 4.85 -12.99
C LEU A 9 15.78 5.38 -12.51
N ARG A 10 15.87 5.82 -11.27
CA ARG A 10 17.12 6.38 -10.69
C ARG A 10 17.63 5.51 -9.56
N ASN A 11 18.91 5.18 -9.61
CA ASN A 11 19.59 4.54 -8.50
C ASN A 11 20.16 5.60 -7.57
N GLU A 12 19.44 5.93 -6.50
CA GLU A 12 19.91 6.84 -5.43
C GLU A 12 20.45 6.05 -4.22
N SER A 13 20.63 4.74 -4.36
CA SER A 13 21.19 3.89 -3.31
C SER A 13 22.70 4.01 -3.22
N ASN A 14 23.31 3.32 -2.24
CA ASN A 14 24.76 3.19 -2.10
C ASN A 14 25.35 1.95 -2.82
N SER A 15 24.55 1.24 -3.62
CA SER A 15 24.94 0.00 -4.30
C SER A 15 24.84 0.12 -5.82
N GLY A 16 25.78 -0.48 -6.55
CA GLY A 16 25.67 -0.67 -8.00
C GLY A 16 24.92 -1.94 -8.41
N ASP A 17 24.56 -2.79 -7.44
CA ASP A 17 23.87 -4.08 -7.63
C ASP A 17 22.36 -3.94 -7.39
N ILE A 18 21.74 -3.03 -8.16
CA ILE A 18 20.29 -2.81 -8.12
C ILE A 18 19.66 -3.24 -9.45
N PHE A 19 18.61 -4.05 -9.37
CA PHE A 19 17.81 -4.48 -10.51
C PHE A 19 16.40 -3.93 -10.39
N ALA A 20 15.84 -3.48 -11.51
CA ALA A 20 14.43 -3.14 -11.64
C ALA A 20 13.66 -4.17 -12.46
N TYR A 21 12.36 -4.29 -12.21
CA TYR A 21 11.41 -5.09 -12.99
C TYR A 21 10.11 -4.32 -13.12
N ILE A 22 9.45 -4.39 -14.27
CA ILE A 22 8.13 -3.78 -14.45
C ILE A 22 7.16 -4.85 -14.91
N THR A 23 6.08 -5.03 -14.15
CA THR A 23 5.08 -6.08 -14.36
C THR A 23 3.67 -5.47 -14.35
N GLY A 24 2.74 -5.96 -15.15
CA GLY A 24 1.35 -5.47 -15.13
C GLY A 24 0.43 -6.24 -16.07
N LEU A 25 -0.75 -5.68 -16.34
CA LEU A 25 -1.68 -6.16 -17.37
C LEU A 25 -1.74 -5.13 -18.51
N ALA A 26 -1.34 -5.51 -19.72
CA ALA A 26 -1.32 -4.60 -20.87
C ALA A 26 -2.75 -4.31 -21.35
N LEU A 27 -3.22 -3.08 -21.13
CA LEU A 27 -4.61 -2.68 -21.43
C LEU A 27 -4.95 -2.78 -22.91
N GLN A 28 -3.98 -2.46 -23.78
CA GLN A 28 -4.13 -2.54 -25.24
C GLN A 28 -4.05 -3.97 -25.79
N ARG A 29 -3.83 -4.97 -24.93
CA ARG A 29 -3.74 -6.38 -25.32
C ARG A 29 -4.70 -7.24 -24.49
N ASN A 30 -5.96 -6.80 -24.38
CA ASN A 30 -7.01 -7.50 -23.65
C ASN A 30 -6.59 -7.87 -22.21
N SER A 31 -5.89 -6.96 -21.53
CA SER A 31 -5.34 -7.15 -20.19
C SER A 31 -4.42 -8.39 -20.05
N ALA A 32 -3.69 -8.76 -21.11
CA ALA A 32 -2.69 -9.82 -21.03
C ALA A 32 -1.57 -9.47 -20.03
N ARG A 33 -1.11 -10.46 -19.26
CA ARG A 33 0.07 -10.31 -18.40
C ARG A 33 1.27 -9.85 -19.22
N VAL A 34 1.97 -8.82 -18.75
CA VAL A 34 3.15 -8.27 -19.40
C VAL A 34 4.26 -7.99 -18.38
N LEU A 35 5.50 -8.20 -18.81
CA LEU A 35 6.71 -7.74 -18.13
C LEU A 35 7.58 -6.96 -19.14
N LEU A 36 8.39 -6.03 -18.66
CA LEU A 36 9.48 -5.48 -19.48
C LEU A 36 10.67 -6.44 -19.48
N LYS A 37 11.30 -6.59 -20.65
CA LYS A 37 12.57 -7.30 -20.82
C LYS A 37 13.72 -6.49 -20.20
N SER A 38 14.87 -7.14 -20.01
CA SER A 38 16.06 -6.55 -19.38
C SER A 38 16.64 -5.32 -20.12
N ASP A 39 16.29 -5.11 -21.39
CA ASP A 39 16.64 -3.91 -22.16
C ASP A 39 15.81 -2.66 -21.79
N GLY A 40 14.80 -2.82 -20.93
CA GLY A 40 13.91 -1.75 -20.50
C GLY A 40 12.93 -1.25 -21.56
N ARG A 41 12.85 -1.87 -22.74
CA ARG A 41 11.97 -1.44 -23.84
C ARG A 41 11.15 -2.58 -24.43
N GLY A 42 11.73 -3.77 -24.55
CA GLY A 42 11.05 -4.96 -25.04
C GLY A 42 9.95 -5.39 -24.08
N LEU A 43 8.82 -5.84 -24.63
CA LEU A 43 7.71 -6.39 -23.86
C LEU A 43 7.73 -7.92 -23.93
N TYR A 44 7.60 -8.56 -22.78
CA TYR A 44 7.46 -10.01 -22.63
C TYR A 44 6.03 -10.34 -22.21
N TYR A 45 5.36 -11.15 -23.03
CA TYR A 45 4.04 -11.69 -22.76
C TYR A 45 4.16 -13.19 -22.51
N PRO A 46 4.23 -13.63 -21.24
CA PRO A 46 4.42 -15.05 -20.92
C PRO A 46 3.29 -15.92 -21.46
N GLU A 47 3.66 -17.06 -22.04
CA GLU A 47 2.71 -18.10 -22.45
C GLU A 47 2.22 -18.89 -21.24
N ASN A 48 1.04 -19.50 -21.38
CA ASN A 48 0.42 -20.29 -20.32
C ASN A 48 1.31 -21.51 -20.00
N PRO A 49 1.90 -21.64 -18.80
CA PRO A 49 2.88 -22.67 -18.53
C PRO A 49 2.22 -24.06 -18.36
N PRO A 50 2.94 -25.16 -18.57
CA PRO A 50 2.39 -26.52 -18.48
C PRO A 50 2.12 -26.99 -17.05
N LYS A 51 2.66 -26.29 -16.03
CA LYS A 51 2.54 -26.63 -14.61
C LYS A 51 2.73 -25.39 -13.75
N LEU A 52 2.41 -25.53 -12.46
CA LEU A 52 2.65 -24.48 -11.46
C LEU A 52 4.14 -24.16 -11.31
N LEU A 53 4.43 -22.93 -10.91
CA LEU A 53 5.74 -22.45 -10.48
C LEU A 53 6.85 -22.58 -11.55
N VAL A 54 6.52 -22.28 -12.81
CA VAL A 54 7.48 -22.28 -13.92
C VAL A 54 8.22 -20.93 -13.98
N PRO A 55 9.56 -20.88 -14.06
CA PRO A 55 10.29 -19.62 -14.22
C PRO A 55 9.94 -18.87 -15.50
N LEU A 56 10.20 -17.55 -15.53
CA LEU A 56 10.13 -16.77 -16.77
C LEU A 56 11.09 -17.33 -17.82
N ALA A 57 10.66 -17.34 -19.09
CA ALA A 57 11.50 -17.73 -20.23
C ALA A 57 12.43 -16.61 -20.71
N GLU A 58 12.18 -15.37 -20.30
CA GLU A 58 12.91 -14.17 -20.69
C GLU A 58 13.54 -13.51 -19.46
N ASP A 59 14.74 -12.95 -19.60
CA ASP A 59 15.35 -12.12 -18.56
C ASP A 59 14.64 -10.76 -18.51
N CYS A 60 14.03 -10.46 -17.36
CA CYS A 60 13.29 -9.24 -17.11
C CYS A 60 13.99 -8.32 -16.09
N ALA A 61 15.23 -8.66 -15.69
CA ALA A 61 16.00 -7.86 -14.76
C ALA A 61 16.70 -6.70 -15.48
N ILE A 62 16.26 -5.47 -15.23
CA ILE A 62 16.84 -4.24 -15.78
C ILE A 62 17.90 -3.74 -14.81
N PRO A 63 19.21 -3.81 -15.12
CA PRO A 63 20.25 -3.32 -14.22
C PRO A 63 20.21 -1.79 -14.15
N LEU A 64 20.19 -1.22 -12.94
CA LEU A 64 20.22 0.24 -12.77
C LEU A 64 21.63 0.83 -12.75
N GLY A 65 22.68 0.01 -12.64
CA GLY A 65 24.06 0.48 -12.63
C GLY A 65 24.46 1.20 -11.31
N PRO A 66 25.56 1.96 -11.30
CA PRO A 66 26.09 2.59 -10.08
C PRO A 66 25.17 3.67 -9.49
N PRO A 67 25.40 4.09 -8.23
CA PRO A 67 24.73 5.25 -7.62
C PRO A 67 24.75 6.50 -8.52
N GLY A 68 23.63 7.22 -8.56
CA GLY A 68 23.38 8.39 -9.40
C GLY A 68 23.01 8.08 -10.85
N ASN A 69 23.02 6.80 -11.27
CA ASN A 69 22.69 6.45 -12.65
C ASN A 69 21.17 6.53 -12.91
N VAL A 70 20.83 6.87 -14.16
CA VAL A 70 19.45 6.97 -14.64
C VAL A 70 19.24 6.02 -15.80
N VAL A 71 18.24 5.14 -15.70
CA VAL A 71 17.81 4.25 -16.78
C VAL A 71 16.44 4.69 -17.27
N THR A 72 16.31 4.95 -18.57
CA THR A 72 15.01 5.25 -19.19
C THR A 72 14.39 3.95 -19.69
N VAL A 73 13.16 3.67 -19.28
CA VAL A 73 12.40 2.48 -19.67
C VAL A 73 11.07 2.88 -20.32
N HIS A 74 10.55 2.01 -21.19
CA HIS A 74 9.36 2.27 -21.98
C HIS A 74 8.20 1.36 -21.54
N ILE A 75 7.18 1.94 -20.93
CA ILE A 75 6.00 1.19 -20.45
C ILE A 75 4.81 1.35 -21.41
N PRO A 76 4.03 0.29 -21.67
CA PRO A 76 2.74 0.40 -22.35
C PRO A 76 1.69 0.92 -21.37
N GLN A 77 0.50 1.27 -21.87
CA GLN A 77 -0.68 1.35 -21.01
C GLN A 77 -0.89 0.02 -20.27
N MET A 78 -0.95 0.10 -18.95
CA MET A 78 -1.10 -1.06 -18.08
C MET A 78 -1.92 -0.76 -16.84
N ALA A 79 -2.62 -1.77 -16.36
CA ALA A 79 -3.31 -1.76 -15.07
C ALA A 79 -2.68 -2.76 -14.10
N GLY A 80 -2.79 -2.47 -12.80
CA GLY A 80 -2.17 -3.28 -11.75
C GLY A 80 -0.66 -3.42 -11.95
N GLY A 81 -0.02 -2.33 -12.38
CA GLY A 81 1.40 -2.27 -12.66
C GLY A 81 2.21 -2.18 -11.38
N ARG A 82 3.39 -2.81 -11.36
CA ARG A 82 4.38 -2.67 -10.29
C ARG A 82 5.76 -2.42 -10.89
N ILE A 83 6.47 -1.46 -10.32
CA ILE A 83 7.90 -1.24 -10.53
C ILE A 83 8.61 -1.80 -9.30
N TRP A 84 9.27 -2.94 -9.48
CA TRP A 84 10.02 -3.62 -8.44
C TRP A 84 11.47 -3.19 -8.48
N PHE A 85 12.10 -3.13 -7.32
CA PHE A 85 13.55 -2.99 -7.18
C PHE A 85 14.09 -4.09 -6.29
N SER A 86 15.29 -4.58 -6.57
CA SER A 86 15.98 -5.52 -5.68
C SER A 86 17.46 -5.24 -5.55
N SER A 87 18.02 -5.60 -4.39
CA SER A 87 19.42 -5.47 -4.03
C SER A 87 19.96 -6.80 -3.49
N GLY A 88 21.23 -7.10 -3.78
CA GLY A 88 21.90 -8.34 -3.37
C GLY A 88 21.42 -9.58 -4.13
N GLY A 89 20.74 -9.39 -5.26
CA GLY A 89 20.30 -10.46 -6.15
C GLY A 89 19.10 -10.07 -7.04
N LYS A 90 18.91 -10.84 -8.11
CA LYS A 90 17.75 -10.75 -8.99
C LYS A 90 16.50 -11.36 -8.33
N LEU A 91 15.33 -10.77 -8.56
CA LEU A 91 14.05 -11.36 -8.21
C LEU A 91 13.73 -12.55 -9.11
N LYS A 92 13.13 -13.58 -8.52
CA LYS A 92 12.59 -14.74 -9.22
C LYS A 92 11.07 -14.63 -9.26
N PHE A 93 10.55 -14.35 -10.45
CA PHE A 93 9.13 -14.47 -10.75
C PHE A 93 8.83 -15.86 -11.30
N LEU A 94 7.67 -16.39 -10.96
CA LEU A 94 7.20 -17.68 -11.45
C LEU A 94 5.85 -17.51 -12.15
N LEU A 95 5.43 -18.54 -12.88
CA LEU A 95 4.20 -18.56 -13.66
C LEU A 95 3.38 -19.79 -13.27
N ASN A 96 2.08 -19.59 -13.12
CA ASN A 96 1.08 -20.66 -12.95
C ASN A 96 0.13 -20.68 -14.16
N PRO A 97 -0.37 -21.87 -14.57
CA PRO A 97 -1.41 -21.93 -15.57
C PRO A 97 -2.71 -21.31 -15.06
N SER A 98 -3.42 -20.60 -15.93
CA SER A 98 -4.80 -20.16 -15.66
C SER A 98 -5.67 -20.13 -16.92
N PRO A 99 -7.00 -20.11 -16.78
CA PRO A 99 -7.92 -19.93 -17.93
C PRO A 99 -7.72 -18.61 -18.68
N ALA A 100 -7.22 -17.56 -18.01
CA ALA A 100 -7.00 -16.24 -18.57
C ALA A 100 -5.59 -16.06 -19.19
N GLY A 101 -4.79 -17.13 -19.25
CA GLY A 101 -3.38 -17.11 -19.65
C GLY A 101 -2.43 -17.25 -18.46
N ALA A 102 -1.15 -16.98 -18.66
CA ALA A 102 -0.14 -17.14 -17.61
C ALA A 102 -0.42 -16.21 -16.42
N ALA A 103 -0.58 -16.79 -15.23
CA ALA A 103 -0.70 -16.04 -13.98
C ALA A 103 0.70 -15.83 -13.38
N LEU A 104 1.07 -14.57 -13.16
CA LEU A 104 2.33 -14.21 -12.51
C LEU A 104 2.24 -14.53 -11.01
N VAL A 105 3.20 -15.31 -10.53
CA VAL A 105 3.47 -15.51 -9.11
C VAL A 105 4.56 -14.52 -8.72
N GLU A 106 4.13 -13.51 -7.99
CA GLU A 106 4.98 -12.42 -7.51
C GLU A 106 5.77 -12.83 -6.26
N PRO A 107 6.88 -12.15 -5.93
CA PRO A 107 7.65 -12.41 -4.72
C PRO A 107 6.79 -12.39 -3.45
N SER A 108 6.89 -13.44 -2.64
CA SER A 108 6.21 -13.49 -1.34
C SER A 108 7.16 -13.19 -0.18
N VAL A 109 6.77 -12.23 0.65
CA VAL A 109 7.43 -11.98 1.95
C VAL A 109 6.91 -12.88 3.08
N LEU A 110 5.84 -13.64 2.85
CA LEU A 110 5.12 -14.44 3.87
C LEU A 110 5.47 -15.92 3.83
N ASN A 111 6.04 -16.39 2.73
CA ASN A 111 6.47 -17.77 2.57
C ASN A 111 7.98 -17.85 2.80
N PRO A 112 8.47 -18.43 3.91
CA PRO A 112 9.90 -18.55 4.18
C PRO A 112 10.68 -19.38 3.13
N SER A 113 9.97 -20.21 2.36
CA SER A 113 10.53 -21.00 1.26
C SER A 113 10.44 -20.29 -0.10
N ASP A 114 9.89 -19.08 -0.16
CA ASP A 114 9.90 -18.27 -1.38
C ASP A 114 11.36 -18.02 -1.81
N PRO A 115 11.68 -18.16 -3.12
CA PRO A 115 13.04 -17.89 -3.59
C PRO A 115 13.52 -16.46 -3.31
N ASN A 116 12.61 -15.52 -3.10
CA ASN A 116 12.87 -14.11 -2.81
C ASN A 116 12.83 -13.79 -1.31
N ALA A 117 12.57 -14.77 -0.43
CA ALA A 117 12.38 -14.52 1.01
C ALA A 117 13.58 -13.77 1.64
N ASN A 118 14.78 -13.97 1.12
CA ASN A 118 16.02 -13.35 1.60
C ASN A 118 16.54 -12.20 0.72
N ILE A 119 15.86 -11.88 -0.39
CA ILE A 119 16.23 -10.78 -1.26
C ILE A 119 15.67 -9.49 -0.67
N ASP A 120 16.48 -8.44 -0.65
CA ASP A 120 16.02 -7.10 -0.32
C ASP A 120 15.30 -6.54 -1.55
N PHE A 121 14.01 -6.27 -1.43
CA PHE A 121 13.22 -5.75 -2.53
C PHE A 121 12.14 -4.79 -2.05
N ALA A 122 11.73 -3.91 -2.94
CA ALA A 122 10.65 -2.95 -2.76
C ALA A 122 9.84 -2.86 -4.05
N PHE A 123 8.66 -2.24 -3.99
CA PHE A 123 7.92 -1.91 -5.20
C PHE A 123 7.10 -0.62 -5.03
N ALA A 124 6.89 0.06 -6.14
CA ALA A 124 5.85 1.07 -6.31
C ALA A 124 4.78 0.52 -7.25
N GLU A 125 3.56 1.00 -7.10
CA GLU A 125 2.41 0.61 -7.90
C GLU A 125 2.10 1.69 -8.93
N LEU A 126 1.56 1.29 -10.09
CA LEU A 126 1.06 2.23 -11.08
C LEU A 126 -0.08 1.70 -11.92
N THR A 127 -0.82 2.63 -12.51
CA THR A 127 -1.71 2.41 -13.64
C THR A 127 -1.49 3.52 -14.65
N LEU A 128 -1.28 3.13 -15.90
CA LEU A 128 -1.23 4.04 -17.05
C LEU A 128 -2.40 3.66 -17.97
N ASN A 129 -3.40 4.53 -18.07
CA ASN A 129 -4.59 4.30 -18.88
C ASN A 129 -4.88 5.52 -19.79
N ASN A 130 -6.08 5.57 -20.38
CA ASN A 130 -6.47 6.66 -21.28
C ASN A 130 -6.69 8.00 -20.55
N ASP A 131 -6.96 7.95 -19.26
CA ASP A 131 -7.34 9.10 -18.45
C ASP A 131 -6.14 9.68 -17.69
N GLN A 132 -5.26 8.84 -17.15
CA GLN A 132 -4.13 9.28 -16.34
C GLN A 132 -3.00 8.25 -16.20
N LEU A 133 -1.84 8.75 -15.78
CA LEU A 133 -0.90 8.00 -14.97
C LEU A 133 -1.31 8.20 -13.51
N PHE A 134 -1.41 7.12 -12.76
CA PHE A 134 -1.53 7.12 -11.31
C PHE A 134 -0.43 6.21 -10.76
N ALA A 135 0.36 6.68 -9.80
CA ALA A 135 1.40 5.87 -9.17
C ALA A 135 1.49 6.17 -7.68
N ASN A 136 1.88 5.18 -6.89
CA ASN A 136 2.02 5.31 -5.44
C ASN A 136 3.14 4.43 -4.91
N ILE A 137 3.76 4.87 -3.81
CA ILE A 137 4.52 3.97 -2.94
C ILE A 137 3.54 3.21 -2.04
N SER A 138 3.95 2.04 -1.55
CA SER A 138 3.08 1.23 -0.69
C SER A 138 3.87 0.54 0.42
N TYR A 139 3.34 0.64 1.63
CA TYR A 139 3.79 -0.08 2.82
C TYR A 139 2.66 -0.98 3.37
N VAL A 140 1.62 -1.24 2.57
CA VAL A 140 0.47 -2.09 2.95
C VAL A 140 0.93 -3.51 3.30
N ASP A 141 1.98 -4.00 2.62
CA ASP A 141 2.54 -5.32 2.88
C ASP A 141 3.76 -5.25 3.82
N PHE A 142 4.72 -4.35 3.57
CA PHE A 142 5.93 -4.23 4.38
C PHE A 142 6.70 -2.94 4.11
N VAL A 143 7.56 -2.55 5.06
CA VAL A 143 8.62 -1.55 4.87
C VAL A 143 9.92 -2.25 4.44
N PRO A 144 10.50 -1.90 3.28
CA PRO A 144 11.77 -2.43 2.77
C PRO A 144 12.99 -1.64 3.27
N ARG A 145 14.21 -2.14 3.06
CA ARG A 145 15.46 -1.34 3.17
C ARG A 145 15.72 -0.45 1.96
N LEU A 146 14.95 -0.62 0.89
CA LEU A 146 15.05 0.15 -0.34
C LEU A 146 13.88 1.16 -0.41
N PRO A 147 13.99 2.34 0.21
CA PRO A 147 12.99 3.39 0.04
C PRO A 147 12.81 3.74 -1.43
N ILE A 148 11.56 4.02 -1.81
CA ILE A 148 11.21 4.50 -3.14
C ILE A 148 10.68 5.93 -3.01
N ALA A 149 11.07 6.79 -3.95
CA ALA A 149 10.53 8.14 -4.11
C ALA A 149 9.96 8.30 -5.52
N LEU A 150 8.93 9.15 -5.65
CA LEU A 150 8.26 9.44 -6.91
C LEU A 150 8.36 10.94 -7.20
N ALA A 151 8.62 11.30 -8.45
CA ALA A 151 8.43 12.66 -8.95
C ALA A 151 7.69 12.64 -10.28
N LEU A 152 6.68 13.49 -10.39
CA LEU A 152 5.82 13.61 -11.57
C LEU A 152 5.77 15.06 -12.02
N GLU A 153 6.28 15.33 -13.22
CA GLU A 153 6.19 16.64 -13.86
C GLU A 153 4.95 16.71 -14.76
N GLU A 154 4.21 17.80 -14.63
CA GLU A 154 3.08 18.14 -15.48
C GLU A 154 3.47 19.18 -16.54
N PRO A 155 2.80 19.18 -17.70
CA PRO A 155 2.87 20.27 -18.67
C PRO A 155 2.54 21.60 -17.98
N GLY A 156 3.37 22.62 -18.19
CA GLY A 156 3.22 23.92 -17.51
C GLY A 156 4.02 24.05 -16.21
N GLY A 157 4.76 23.01 -15.80
CA GLY A 157 5.76 23.11 -14.72
C GLY A 157 5.28 22.69 -13.33
N GLY A 158 4.07 22.15 -13.22
CA GLY A 158 3.62 21.49 -11.98
C GLY A 158 4.52 20.31 -11.63
N LEU A 159 4.87 20.16 -10.35
CA LEU A 159 5.68 19.07 -9.85
C LEU A 159 5.00 18.45 -8.63
N GLN A 160 4.68 17.16 -8.73
CA GLN A 160 4.23 16.36 -7.59
C GLN A 160 5.40 15.49 -7.11
N GLN A 161 5.58 15.40 -5.80
CA GLN A 161 6.63 14.59 -5.19
C GLN A 161 6.09 13.76 -4.03
N VAL A 162 6.63 12.55 -3.95
CA VAL A 162 6.52 11.65 -2.80
C VAL A 162 7.94 11.28 -2.41
N ALA A 163 8.37 11.72 -1.23
CA ALA A 163 9.76 11.65 -0.80
C ALA A 163 10.18 10.25 -0.33
N GLY A 164 9.21 9.44 0.11
CA GLY A 164 9.49 8.15 0.72
C GLY A 164 10.21 8.29 2.05
N MET A 165 11.12 7.37 2.36
CA MET A 165 11.94 7.39 3.58
C MET A 165 13.40 7.73 3.25
N ALA A 166 14.14 8.20 4.25
CA ALA A 166 15.60 8.24 4.20
C ALA A 166 16.20 6.83 4.09
N SER A 167 17.49 6.75 3.76
CA SER A 167 18.20 5.47 3.59
C SER A 167 18.25 4.60 4.85
N ASP A 168 18.05 5.18 6.04
CA ASP A 168 17.93 4.48 7.34
C ASP A 168 16.46 4.28 7.78
N GLY A 169 15.50 4.47 6.88
CA GLY A 169 14.07 4.44 7.19
C GLY A 169 13.61 3.13 7.83
N LEU A 170 14.10 1.98 7.36
CA LEU A 170 13.75 0.69 7.96
C LEU A 170 14.27 0.59 9.40
N GLU A 171 15.49 1.05 9.65
CA GLU A 171 16.09 1.07 10.98
C GLU A 171 15.25 1.91 11.95
N GLN A 172 14.82 3.11 11.51
CA GLN A 172 13.94 3.97 12.29
C GLN A 172 12.57 3.34 12.56
N VAL A 173 11.94 2.72 11.55
CA VAL A 173 10.68 1.98 11.72
C VAL A 173 10.86 0.85 12.71
N CYS A 174 11.92 0.04 12.59
CA CYS A 174 12.19 -1.07 13.49
C CYS A 174 12.43 -0.60 14.93
N ALA A 175 13.13 0.52 15.14
CA ALA A 175 13.33 1.10 16.46
C ALA A 175 11.99 1.53 17.08
N LYS A 176 11.14 2.22 16.32
CA LYS A 176 9.82 2.67 16.77
C LYS A 176 8.85 1.51 17.03
N LEU A 177 8.89 0.44 16.23
CA LEU A 177 8.09 -0.77 16.46
C LEU A 177 8.49 -1.47 17.76
N ARG A 178 9.79 -1.58 18.05
CA ARG A 178 10.28 -2.13 19.33
C ARG A 178 9.82 -1.25 20.51
N ALA A 179 9.97 0.07 20.41
CA ALA A 179 9.52 0.99 21.44
C ALA A 179 7.99 0.92 21.66
N GLN A 180 7.20 0.74 20.60
CA GLN A 180 5.77 0.56 20.71
C GLN A 180 5.41 -0.75 21.41
N ALA A 181 6.07 -1.86 21.07
CA ALA A 181 5.89 -3.14 21.76
C ALA A 181 6.23 -3.04 23.26
N GLU A 182 7.26 -2.27 23.63
CA GLU A 182 7.56 -2.01 25.03
C GLU A 182 6.46 -1.21 25.74
N LYS A 183 5.80 -0.28 25.03
CA LYS A 183 4.76 0.61 25.58
C LYS A 183 3.44 -0.12 25.84
N ASP A 184 2.91 -0.86 24.88
CA ASP A 184 1.58 -1.46 24.96
C ASP A 184 1.58 -3.00 25.09
N LYS A 185 2.75 -3.62 25.09
CA LYS A 185 2.96 -5.08 25.19
C LYS A 185 2.36 -5.89 24.03
N MET A 186 1.98 -5.22 22.94
CA MET A 186 1.56 -5.88 21.70
C MET A 186 2.78 -6.24 20.84
N PRO A 187 2.69 -7.26 19.97
CA PRO A 187 3.84 -7.85 19.30
C PRO A 187 4.31 -7.05 18.07
N TRP A 188 4.39 -5.72 18.15
CA TRP A 188 4.85 -4.86 17.06
C TRP A 188 6.29 -5.15 16.65
N ASP A 189 7.15 -5.49 17.62
CA ASP A 189 8.54 -5.90 17.40
C ASP A 189 8.66 -7.19 16.58
N LYS A 190 7.69 -8.10 16.71
CA LYS A 190 7.66 -9.37 15.95
C LYS A 190 7.33 -9.19 14.47
N LEU A 191 6.88 -8.00 14.05
CA LEU A 191 6.71 -7.67 12.63
C LEU A 191 8.04 -7.53 11.89
N ILE A 192 9.14 -7.36 12.63
CA ILE A 192 10.49 -7.20 12.08
C ILE A 192 11.02 -8.56 11.61
N VAL A 193 11.23 -8.69 10.30
CA VAL A 193 11.91 -9.85 9.71
C VAL A 193 13.41 -9.59 9.75
N GLN A 194 14.10 -10.24 10.68
CA GLN A 194 15.53 -10.06 10.91
C GLN A 194 16.20 -11.41 11.19
N LYS A 195 17.20 -11.76 10.37
CA LYS A 195 18.07 -12.90 10.70
C LYS A 195 18.96 -12.52 11.90
N LYS A 196 19.15 -13.46 12.82
CA LYS A 196 19.99 -13.25 14.01
C LYS A 196 21.39 -12.75 13.60
N GLY A 197 21.82 -11.63 14.16
CA GLY A 197 23.13 -11.01 13.87
C GLY A 197 23.23 -10.23 12.56
N GLN A 198 22.13 -10.09 11.81
CA GLN A 198 22.06 -9.26 10.60
C GLN A 198 21.17 -8.04 10.84
N PRO A 199 21.31 -6.95 10.06
CA PRO A 199 20.34 -5.85 10.09
C PRO A 199 18.92 -6.33 9.74
N PRO A 200 17.85 -5.63 10.17
CA PRO A 200 16.48 -5.94 9.76
C PRO A 200 16.34 -6.00 8.24
N LEU A 201 15.67 -7.00 7.68
CA LEU A 201 15.48 -7.14 6.22
C LEU A 201 14.24 -6.38 5.73
N ARG A 202 13.17 -6.42 6.53
CA ARG A 202 11.92 -5.70 6.29
C ARG A 202 11.07 -5.69 7.58
N ALA A 203 10.09 -4.80 7.65
CA ALA A 203 9.06 -4.82 8.69
C ALA A 203 7.69 -5.07 8.05
N LEU A 204 7.07 -6.20 8.35
CA LEU A 204 5.76 -6.55 7.78
C LEU A 204 4.65 -5.69 8.36
N SER A 205 3.59 -5.46 7.60
CA SER A 205 2.38 -4.87 8.13
C SER A 205 1.66 -5.83 9.10
N PRO A 206 0.87 -5.31 10.04
CA PRO A 206 0.14 -6.13 11.02
C PRO A 206 -0.85 -7.12 10.39
N THR A 207 -1.35 -6.84 9.18
CA THR A 207 -2.18 -7.76 8.39
C THR A 207 -1.48 -9.10 8.12
N HIS A 208 -0.15 -9.04 8.01
CA HIS A 208 0.72 -10.19 7.78
C HIS A 208 1.34 -10.76 9.05
N GLY A 209 0.99 -10.23 10.22
CA GLY A 209 1.65 -10.54 11.49
C GLY A 209 1.67 -12.04 11.82
N ARG A 210 0.60 -12.77 11.48
CA ARG A 210 0.54 -14.23 11.70
C ARG A 210 1.66 -14.99 11.00
N GLY A 211 2.11 -14.54 9.83
CA GLY A 211 3.22 -15.15 9.08
C GLY A 211 4.56 -15.08 9.82
N VAL A 212 4.70 -14.17 10.78
CA VAL A 212 5.91 -13.96 11.59
C VAL A 212 5.66 -14.14 13.10
N GLY A 213 4.52 -14.72 13.47
CA GLY A 213 4.18 -14.98 14.87
C GLY A 213 3.76 -13.75 15.68
N ALA A 214 3.47 -12.62 15.03
CA ALA A 214 2.83 -11.45 15.62
C ALA A 214 1.30 -11.63 15.61
N ARG A 215 0.68 -11.77 16.78
CA ARG A 215 -0.77 -11.96 16.91
C ARG A 215 -1.40 -10.75 17.60
N PHE A 216 -2.29 -10.08 16.88
CA PHE A 216 -3.05 -8.93 17.38
C PHE A 216 -4.50 -9.30 17.74
N ASP A 217 -4.78 -10.58 17.98
CA ASP A 217 -6.11 -11.07 18.37
C ASP A 217 -6.67 -10.20 19.52
N GLY A 218 -7.84 -9.56 19.34
CA GLY A 218 -8.45 -8.75 20.40
C GLY A 218 -7.94 -7.30 20.53
N TYR A 219 -7.02 -6.83 19.68
CA TYR A 219 -6.38 -5.53 19.84
C TYR A 219 -7.33 -4.33 19.66
N PHE A 220 -8.16 -4.33 18.62
CA PHE A 220 -9.09 -3.24 18.31
C PHE A 220 -10.47 -3.40 18.97
N GLU A 221 -10.77 -4.57 19.51
CA GLU A 221 -12.07 -4.88 20.10
C GLU A 221 -12.47 -3.87 21.21
N PRO A 222 -11.56 -3.37 22.09
CA PRO A 222 -11.88 -2.28 23.01
C PRO A 222 -12.33 -0.98 22.33
N LEU A 223 -11.66 -0.58 21.22
CA LEU A 223 -12.08 0.58 20.42
C LEU A 223 -13.47 0.34 19.82
N VAL A 224 -13.73 -0.87 19.32
CA VAL A 224 -15.02 -1.24 18.73
C VAL A 224 -16.14 -1.15 19.76
N GLU A 225 -15.92 -1.63 20.99
CA GLU A 225 -16.89 -1.48 22.08
C GLU A 225 -17.13 0.00 22.45
N GLU A 226 -16.08 0.82 22.44
CA GLU A 226 -16.21 2.26 22.70
C GLU A 226 -17.01 2.98 21.62
N VAL A 227 -16.72 2.72 20.34
CA VAL A 227 -17.52 3.20 19.20
C VAL A 227 -18.97 2.75 19.36
N TRP A 228 -19.16 1.49 19.77
CA TRP A 228 -20.50 0.96 19.94
C TRP A 228 -21.29 1.66 21.05
N ARG A 229 -20.63 1.98 22.17
CA ARG A 229 -21.21 2.77 23.24
C ARG A 229 -21.47 4.22 22.83
N LYS A 230 -20.52 4.85 22.13
CA LYS A 230 -20.57 6.27 21.73
C LYS A 230 -21.74 6.55 20.80
N TYR A 231 -21.96 5.68 19.81
CA TYR A 231 -22.95 5.91 18.76
C TYR A 231 -24.28 5.15 18.95
N HIS A 232 -24.57 4.61 20.15
CA HIS A 232 -25.86 3.96 20.46
C HIS A 232 -26.91 4.98 20.91
N CYS A 233 -27.92 5.24 20.08
CA CYS A 233 -28.78 6.43 20.22
C CYS A 233 -29.97 6.30 21.17
N ASN A 234 -29.90 5.42 22.17
CA ASN A 234 -31.02 5.19 23.10
C ASN A 234 -31.36 6.41 23.98
N HIS A 235 -30.53 7.46 23.98
CA HIS A 235 -30.67 8.61 24.88
C HIS A 235 -30.58 9.99 24.22
N GLY A 236 -30.82 10.10 22.90
CA GLY A 236 -30.95 11.40 22.23
C GLY A 236 -29.62 12.04 21.85
N GLY A 237 -29.11 11.63 20.67
CA GLY A 237 -28.01 12.28 19.96
C GLY A 237 -26.83 11.35 19.69
N CYS A 238 -26.74 10.82 18.47
CA CYS A 238 -25.49 10.33 17.90
C CYS A 238 -25.28 11.04 16.56
N SER A 239 -24.06 11.47 16.31
CA SER A 239 -23.74 12.40 15.23
C SER A 239 -22.68 11.86 14.28
N LEU A 240 -22.46 10.53 14.25
CA LEU A 240 -21.59 9.94 13.25
C LEU A 240 -22.08 10.34 11.85
N LYS A 241 -21.16 10.84 11.02
CA LYS A 241 -21.41 11.22 9.64
C LYS A 241 -20.29 10.68 8.78
N ILE A 242 -20.66 10.05 7.67
CA ILE A 242 -19.72 9.61 6.65
C ILE A 242 -19.94 10.43 5.38
N ASP A 243 -19.00 11.30 5.05
CA ASP A 243 -18.89 11.85 3.69
C ASP A 243 -18.42 10.73 2.76
N THR A 244 -19.33 10.24 1.91
CA THR A 244 -18.99 9.21 0.93
C THR A 244 -18.12 9.73 -0.21
N GLN A 245 -18.01 11.06 -0.35
CA GLN A 245 -17.33 11.75 -1.45
C GLN A 245 -17.77 11.22 -2.83
N ALA A 246 -19.03 10.81 -2.90
CA ALA A 246 -19.70 10.20 -4.03
C ALA A 246 -21.15 10.70 -4.08
N ALA A 247 -21.93 10.21 -5.05
CA ALA A 247 -23.32 10.62 -5.24
C ALA A 247 -24.21 10.60 -3.96
N PRO A 248 -24.04 9.67 -2.99
CA PRO A 248 -24.81 9.69 -1.75
C PRO A 248 -24.53 10.87 -0.80
N GLY A 249 -23.43 11.61 -0.99
CA GLY A 249 -23.04 12.73 -0.14
C GLY A 249 -22.70 12.31 1.30
N VAL A 250 -23.09 13.14 2.28
CA VAL A 250 -22.86 12.90 3.70
C VAL A 250 -24.02 12.11 4.30
N LEU A 251 -23.73 10.94 4.85
CA LEU A 251 -24.71 10.02 5.41
C LEU A 251 -24.62 9.99 6.95
N PRO A 252 -25.75 10.14 7.68
CA PRO A 252 -25.76 9.95 9.12
C PRO A 252 -25.58 8.47 9.48
N GLY A 253 -24.93 8.23 10.61
CA GLY A 253 -24.64 6.95 11.19
C GLY A 253 -25.15 6.87 12.63
N ALA A 254 -25.76 5.75 12.98
CA ALA A 254 -26.23 5.48 14.32
C ALA A 254 -26.22 3.98 14.59
N ILE A 255 -26.02 3.59 15.84
CA ILE A 255 -26.25 2.22 16.26
C ILE A 255 -27.69 2.13 16.72
N GLU A 256 -28.43 1.27 16.04
CA GLU A 256 -29.87 1.12 16.17
C GLU A 256 -30.20 -0.32 16.58
N GLY A 257 -31.33 -0.50 17.27
CA GLY A 257 -32.03 -1.77 17.48
C GLY A 257 -31.12 -2.99 17.70
N THR A 258 -30.87 -3.74 16.62
CA THR A 258 -30.13 -5.01 16.55
C THR A 258 -28.63 -4.93 16.83
N ASN A 259 -28.14 -3.86 17.47
CA ASN A 259 -26.73 -3.65 17.80
C ASN A 259 -25.82 -3.57 16.55
N GLU A 260 -26.37 -3.08 15.43
CA GLU A 260 -25.67 -2.84 14.18
C GLU A 260 -25.49 -1.35 13.96
N LEU A 261 -24.35 -0.95 13.38
CA LEU A 261 -24.14 0.41 12.92
C LEU A 261 -24.85 0.59 11.57
N VAL A 262 -25.84 1.48 11.52
CA VAL A 262 -26.61 1.81 10.32
C VAL A 262 -26.12 3.16 9.78
N ILE A 263 -25.61 3.17 8.54
CA ILE A 263 -25.15 4.39 7.86
C ILE A 263 -25.88 4.51 6.53
N GLY A 264 -26.74 5.52 6.39
CA GLY A 264 -27.53 5.71 5.17
C GLY A 264 -28.34 4.46 4.76
N GLY A 265 -28.84 3.69 5.72
CA GLY A 265 -29.60 2.45 5.52
C GLY A 265 -28.76 1.19 5.29
N GLU A 266 -27.43 1.29 5.20
CA GLU A 266 -26.52 0.14 5.13
C GLU A 266 -26.14 -0.31 6.54
N LYS A 267 -26.17 -1.63 6.78
CA LYS A 267 -25.88 -2.22 8.08
C LYS A 267 -24.44 -2.73 8.19
N PHE A 268 -23.77 -2.43 9.28
CA PHE A 268 -22.42 -2.86 9.58
C PHE A 268 -22.39 -3.52 10.97
N GLY A 269 -21.96 -4.79 11.02
CA GLY A 269 -21.67 -5.46 12.28
C GLY A 269 -20.39 -4.92 12.92
N LYS A 270 -20.14 -5.31 14.18
CA LYS A 270 -18.87 -5.02 14.87
C LYS A 270 -17.69 -5.62 14.07
N PRO A 271 -16.72 -4.81 13.63
CA PRO A 271 -15.51 -5.34 13.02
C PRO A 271 -14.63 -6.01 14.09
N THR A 272 -13.91 -7.04 13.69
CA THR A 272 -12.82 -7.63 14.48
C THR A 272 -11.50 -6.91 14.19
N THR A 273 -10.45 -7.20 14.99
CA THR A 273 -9.10 -6.75 14.65
C THR A 273 -8.67 -7.17 13.23
N ALA A 274 -9.03 -8.38 12.79
CA ALA A 274 -8.68 -8.86 11.46
C ALA A 274 -9.39 -8.05 10.35
N ASP A 275 -10.65 -7.68 10.57
CA ASP A 275 -11.41 -6.85 9.63
C ASP A 275 -10.77 -5.45 9.53
N ILE A 276 -10.42 -4.82 10.65
CA ILE A 276 -9.83 -3.46 10.68
C ILE A 276 -8.46 -3.44 10.00
N LEU A 277 -7.57 -4.38 10.36
CA LEU A 277 -6.24 -4.45 9.76
C LEU A 277 -6.30 -4.83 8.27
N GLY A 278 -7.17 -5.77 7.89
CA GLY A 278 -7.29 -6.28 6.53
C GLY A 278 -8.11 -5.40 5.58
N CYS A 279 -9.02 -4.59 6.10
CA CYS A 279 -9.91 -3.69 5.33
C CYS A 279 -10.76 -4.40 4.25
N ASN A 280 -10.95 -5.72 4.33
CA ASN A 280 -11.50 -6.53 3.22
C ASN A 280 -12.44 -7.67 3.64
N SER A 281 -12.78 -7.76 4.92
CA SER A 281 -13.60 -8.83 5.50
C SER A 281 -14.63 -8.28 6.48
N GLY A 282 -15.56 -9.15 6.91
CA GLY A 282 -16.62 -8.78 7.83
C GLY A 282 -17.43 -7.57 7.33
N PRO A 283 -17.58 -6.50 8.13
CA PRO A 283 -18.31 -5.30 7.71
C PRO A 283 -17.63 -4.53 6.57
N PHE A 284 -16.36 -4.80 6.27
CA PHE A 284 -15.59 -4.14 5.20
C PHE A 284 -15.50 -4.96 3.91
N ALA A 285 -16.23 -6.08 3.82
CA ALA A 285 -16.37 -6.81 2.56
C ALA A 285 -17.21 -5.99 1.55
N THR A 286 -16.67 -5.80 0.35
CA THR A 286 -17.38 -5.15 -0.77
C THR A 286 -18.43 -6.09 -1.37
N GLY A 287 -19.44 -5.50 -2.01
CA GLY A 287 -20.55 -6.26 -2.58
C GLY A 287 -21.29 -5.48 -3.67
N PRO A 288 -22.52 -5.88 -4.03
CA PRO A 288 -23.27 -5.23 -5.11
C PRO A 288 -23.77 -3.81 -4.77
N SER A 289 -23.79 -3.43 -3.49
CA SER A 289 -24.24 -2.09 -3.09
C SER A 289 -23.14 -1.04 -3.30
N ALA A 290 -23.33 -0.16 -4.30
CA ALA A 290 -22.45 0.97 -4.55
C ALA A 290 -22.38 1.94 -3.35
N ARG A 291 -23.50 2.14 -2.64
CA ARG A 291 -23.55 2.95 -1.41
C ARG A 291 -22.65 2.35 -0.33
N ARG A 292 -22.80 1.04 -0.07
CA ARG A 292 -21.95 0.32 0.89
C ARG A 292 -20.47 0.46 0.53
N ASN A 293 -20.13 0.22 -0.73
CA ASN A 293 -18.75 0.29 -1.22
C ASN A 293 -18.15 1.70 -1.11
N ALA A 294 -18.99 2.76 -1.14
CA ALA A 294 -18.53 4.13 -0.91
C ALA A 294 -18.30 4.44 0.59
N ILE A 295 -19.04 3.81 1.50
CA ILE A 295 -18.90 3.96 2.96
C ILE A 295 -17.66 3.23 3.50
N ILE A 296 -17.42 2.00 3.02
CA ILE A 296 -16.41 1.08 3.57
C ILE A 296 -15.04 1.73 3.76
N PRO A 297 -14.43 2.41 2.76
CA PRO A 297 -13.09 2.99 2.92
C PRO A 297 -13.02 3.99 4.07
N ARG A 298 -14.05 4.84 4.21
CA ARG A 298 -14.11 5.88 5.25
C ARG A 298 -14.21 5.29 6.64
N LEU A 299 -15.06 4.28 6.78
CA LEU A 299 -15.25 3.60 8.05
C LEU A 299 -14.00 2.81 8.45
N ALA A 300 -13.42 2.04 7.53
CA ALA A 300 -12.20 1.28 7.76
C ALA A 300 -11.01 2.19 8.13
N ALA A 301 -10.83 3.31 7.42
CA ALA A 301 -9.79 4.29 7.74
C ALA A 301 -9.99 4.92 9.12
N ALA A 302 -11.23 5.27 9.50
CA ALA A 302 -11.53 5.85 10.81
C ALA A 302 -11.24 4.87 11.96
N PHE A 303 -11.49 3.57 11.79
CA PHE A 303 -11.09 2.53 12.75
C PHE A 303 -9.58 2.32 12.79
N SER A 304 -8.92 2.17 11.63
CA SER A 304 -7.47 1.98 11.53
C SER A 304 -6.71 3.11 12.21
N ARG A 305 -7.15 4.35 12.02
CA ARG A 305 -6.57 5.57 12.62
C ARG A 305 -6.95 5.79 14.08
N GLY A 306 -7.93 5.04 14.61
CA GLY A 306 -8.53 5.29 15.92
C GLY A 306 -9.40 6.56 15.97
N SER A 307 -9.48 7.34 14.90
CA SER A 307 -10.13 8.66 14.90
C SER A 307 -11.65 8.61 15.03
N ILE A 308 -12.25 7.43 14.84
CA ILE A 308 -13.70 7.22 14.94
C ILE A 308 -14.30 7.58 16.31
N VAL A 309 -13.49 7.58 17.38
CA VAL A 309 -13.91 8.04 18.71
C VAL A 309 -13.58 9.51 18.97
N ASP A 310 -12.64 10.10 18.23
CA ASP A 310 -12.17 11.48 18.41
C ASP A 310 -12.90 12.50 17.52
N ALA A 311 -13.50 12.05 16.42
CA ALA A 311 -14.29 12.86 15.50
C ALA A 311 -15.69 12.25 15.30
N GLU A 312 -16.61 13.06 14.80
CA GLU A 312 -17.98 12.65 14.45
C GLU A 312 -18.21 12.65 12.94
N GLU A 313 -17.39 13.35 12.17
CA GLU A 313 -17.45 13.41 10.71
C GLU A 313 -16.21 12.75 10.11
N HIS A 314 -16.42 11.79 9.21
CA HIS A 314 -15.37 11.07 8.52
C HIS A 314 -15.49 11.16 7.00
N PRO A 315 -14.37 11.32 6.26
CA PRO A 315 -12.99 11.34 6.75
C PRO A 315 -12.66 12.53 7.65
N SER A 316 -11.97 12.30 8.76
CA SER A 316 -11.61 13.34 9.73
C SER A 316 -10.24 13.96 9.41
N HIS A 317 -9.95 15.12 10.00
CA HIS A 317 -8.67 15.79 9.82
C HIS A 317 -7.50 14.99 10.44
N PRO A 318 -6.28 15.00 9.86
CA PRO A 318 -5.13 14.21 10.36
C PRO A 318 -4.75 14.45 11.82
N SER A 319 -5.07 15.62 12.37
CA SER A 319 -4.88 15.94 13.80
C SER A 319 -5.65 15.02 14.76
N THR A 320 -6.62 14.26 14.25
CA THR A 320 -7.40 13.28 15.03
C THR A 320 -6.82 11.87 14.95
N PHE A 321 -5.77 11.64 14.16
CA PHE A 321 -5.28 10.29 13.91
C PHE A 321 -4.32 9.87 15.01
N TYR A 322 -4.44 8.60 15.42
CA TYR A 322 -3.52 7.92 16.33
C TYR A 322 -3.28 8.61 17.68
N GLN A 323 -4.24 9.42 18.15
CA GLN A 323 -4.12 10.19 19.40
C GLN A 323 -4.16 9.29 20.63
N GLN A 324 -4.96 8.23 20.57
CA GLN A 324 -5.16 7.26 21.65
C GLN A 324 -5.17 5.84 21.07
N GLY A 325 -4.94 4.84 21.94
CA GLY A 325 -4.98 3.44 21.56
C GLY A 325 -6.32 2.78 21.95
N PRO A 326 -6.76 1.72 21.25
CA PRO A 326 -6.11 1.05 20.12
C PRO A 326 -6.08 1.86 18.81
N ALA A 327 -4.97 1.79 18.07
CA ALA A 327 -4.84 2.36 16.73
C ALA A 327 -3.76 1.62 15.91
N ASN A 328 -3.75 1.75 14.58
CA ASN A 328 -2.75 1.11 13.73
C ASN A 328 -1.38 1.80 13.87
N HIS A 329 -0.63 1.41 14.91
CA HIS A 329 0.68 2.01 15.19
C HIS A 329 1.74 1.70 14.14
N TYR A 330 1.59 0.64 13.35
CA TYR A 330 2.44 0.42 12.18
C TYR A 330 2.28 1.57 11.16
N SER A 331 1.05 1.90 10.76
CA SER A 331 0.79 3.02 9.85
C SER A 331 1.23 4.35 10.45
N ARG A 332 0.93 4.63 11.74
CA ARG A 332 1.46 5.82 12.44
C ARG A 332 2.97 5.95 12.28
N ILE A 333 3.70 4.87 12.53
CA ILE A 333 5.18 4.84 12.47
C ILE A 333 5.67 5.05 11.04
N VAL A 334 4.99 4.47 10.04
CA VAL A 334 5.30 4.70 8.63
C VAL A 334 5.23 6.20 8.31
N HIS A 335 4.11 6.86 8.63
CA HIS A 335 3.96 8.30 8.40
C HIS A 335 5.00 9.13 9.17
N GLU A 336 5.37 8.76 10.40
CA GLU A 336 6.40 9.46 11.17
C GLU A 336 7.81 9.36 10.58
N VAL A 337 8.11 8.30 9.83
CA VAL A 337 9.45 8.03 9.28
C VAL A 337 9.57 8.47 7.82
N THR A 338 8.47 8.51 7.08
CA THR A 338 8.45 9.10 5.73
C THR A 338 8.75 10.60 5.82
N LEU A 339 9.64 11.07 4.93
CA LEU A 339 10.19 12.44 4.97
C LEU A 339 9.13 13.53 4.76
N ASP A 340 8.04 13.20 4.05
CA ASP A 340 6.92 14.08 3.75
C ASP A 340 5.63 13.68 4.48
N GLY A 341 5.70 12.71 5.39
CA GLY A 341 4.53 12.19 6.10
C GLY A 341 3.61 11.30 5.25
N LYS A 342 4.01 10.93 4.02
CA LYS A 342 3.16 10.21 3.07
C LYS A 342 3.59 8.77 2.84
N GLY A 343 2.62 7.87 2.81
CA GLY A 343 2.77 6.48 2.41
C GLY A 343 1.55 5.65 2.79
N TYR A 344 1.19 4.67 1.96
CA TYR A 344 0.11 3.73 2.27
C TYR A 344 0.52 2.78 3.40
N GLY A 345 0.15 3.06 4.65
CA GLY A 345 0.37 2.17 5.80
C GLY A 345 -0.72 1.10 5.98
N PHE A 346 -1.87 1.26 5.32
CA PHE A 346 -2.96 0.29 5.22
C PHE A 346 -3.79 0.53 3.94
N ALA A 347 -4.69 -0.37 3.57
CA ALA A 347 -5.32 -0.38 2.24
C ALA A 347 -6.13 0.88 1.85
N TYR A 348 -6.64 1.63 2.83
CA TYR A 348 -7.47 2.83 2.62
C TYR A 348 -6.83 4.10 3.20
N ASP A 349 -5.49 4.19 3.17
CA ASP A 349 -4.76 5.36 3.68
C ASP A 349 -4.93 6.62 2.79
N ASP A 350 -5.47 6.46 1.58
CA ASP A 350 -5.85 7.53 0.66
C ASP A 350 -7.15 8.24 1.03
N VAL A 351 -7.88 7.72 2.02
CA VAL A 351 -9.06 8.37 2.55
C VAL A 351 -8.67 9.65 3.27
N GLN A 352 -9.13 10.80 2.76
CA GLN A 352 -8.90 12.13 3.34
C GLN A 352 -10.15 13.01 3.17
N PRO A 353 -10.31 14.08 3.98
CA PRO A 353 -11.38 15.04 3.79
C PRO A 353 -11.39 15.59 2.36
N SER A 354 -12.55 15.96 1.84
CA SER A 354 -12.68 16.57 0.51
C SER A 354 -11.82 17.85 0.43
N GLY A 355 -10.87 17.88 -0.50
CA GLY A 355 -9.90 18.98 -0.63
C GLY A 355 -8.78 19.00 0.41
N GLY A 356 -8.68 17.98 1.27
CA GLY A 356 -7.59 17.82 2.23
C GLY A 356 -6.30 17.28 1.59
N ASP A 357 -5.22 17.27 2.37
CA ASP A 357 -3.90 16.83 1.93
C ASP A 357 -3.80 15.30 1.74
N ASP A 358 -3.06 14.89 0.70
CA ASP A 358 -2.75 13.46 0.47
C ASP A 358 -1.76 12.93 1.51
N GLN A 359 -2.13 11.80 2.10
CA GLN A 359 -1.28 11.02 3.01
C GLN A 359 -0.81 9.69 2.41
N SER A 360 -1.38 9.28 1.27
CA SER A 360 -1.14 7.94 0.71
C SER A 360 0.20 7.81 -0.02
N GLY A 361 0.81 8.93 -0.42
CA GLY A 361 2.07 8.91 -1.17
C GLY A 361 1.84 8.58 -2.64
N LYS A 362 0.82 9.22 -3.23
CA LYS A 362 0.49 9.10 -4.66
C LYS A 362 0.91 10.32 -5.47
N VAL A 363 1.10 10.08 -6.76
CA VAL A 363 1.18 11.11 -7.80
C VAL A 363 0.27 10.72 -8.95
N ASN A 364 -0.38 11.68 -9.59
CA ASN A 364 -1.20 11.41 -10.76
C ASN A 364 -1.29 12.57 -11.75
N ALA A 365 -1.33 12.28 -13.04
CA ALA A 365 -1.49 13.30 -14.07
C ALA A 365 -2.20 12.74 -15.31
N GLY A 366 -3.11 13.54 -15.88
CA GLY A 366 -3.80 13.24 -17.13
C GLY A 366 -2.98 13.50 -18.41
N ASN A 367 -1.76 14.02 -18.26
CA ASN A 367 -0.80 14.17 -19.36
C ASN A 367 0.63 14.34 -18.78
N PRO A 368 1.28 13.30 -18.24
CA PRO A 368 2.58 13.44 -17.58
C PRO A 368 3.67 13.84 -18.59
N LYS A 369 4.49 14.84 -18.22
CA LYS A 369 5.67 15.26 -19.00
C LYS A 369 6.89 14.39 -18.68
N ALA A 370 7.09 14.08 -17.39
CA ALA A 370 8.15 13.19 -16.93
C ALA A 370 7.67 12.45 -15.68
N PHE A 371 7.96 11.15 -15.60
CA PHE A 371 7.75 10.36 -14.39
C PHE A 371 9.08 9.71 -13.99
N ILE A 372 9.48 9.98 -12.76
CA ILE A 372 10.75 9.55 -12.17
C ILE A 372 10.46 8.69 -10.96
N VAL A 373 11.08 7.52 -10.90
CA VAL A 373 11.04 6.61 -9.76
C VAL A 373 12.47 6.37 -9.28
N SER A 374 12.75 6.83 -8.07
CA SER A 374 14.07 6.70 -7.45
C SER A 374 14.05 5.60 -6.38
N VAL A 375 15.13 4.84 -6.26
CA VAL A 375 15.31 3.82 -5.21
C VAL A 375 16.58 4.08 -4.39
N GLY A 376 16.50 3.88 -3.07
CA GLY A 376 17.64 3.98 -2.15
C GLY A 376 17.48 5.02 -1.04
N GLY A 377 16.45 5.86 -1.12
CA GLY A 377 16.23 7.00 -0.22
C GLY A 377 17.18 8.17 -0.51
N PHE A 378 16.73 9.39 -0.23
CA PHE A 378 17.63 10.55 -0.27
C PHE A 378 18.63 10.43 0.89
N ALA A 379 19.92 10.64 0.63
CA ALA A 379 20.88 10.80 1.72
C ALA A 379 20.52 12.08 2.50
N ALA A 380 20.32 11.94 3.81
CA ALA A 380 20.12 13.06 4.72
C ALA A 380 21.40 13.89 4.87
#